data_AF-A0A6H3NSL7-F1
#
_entry.id   AF-A0A6H3NSL7-F1
#
_cell.length_a   1.000
_cell.length_b   1.000
_cell.length_c   1.000
_cell.angle_alpha   90.00
_cell.angle_beta   90.00
_cell.angle_gamma   90.00
#
_symmetry.space_group_name_H-M   'P 1'
#
loop_
_entity.id
_entity.type
_entity.pdbx_description
1 polymer ?
#
loop_
_entity_poly.entity_id
_entity_poly.type
_entity_poly.pdbx_seq_one_letter_code
_entity_poly.pdbx_strand_id
1 'polypeptide(L)'
;MQILVYEFWKKSSPGQAKESFQFLLNAPNLHDYLEILFEVDELVEYFCSYCWILREEDVLKDLINHHSMPVNLICKAVYYGFGKYIKTGNITPDYYFSIWAKIINSEKSLELLLREPLVEKDVTFQLNLLGNLNAKQWEEYFESTMSNSEDGNTESFLRIFEKIDPIHCKRLLYRNPNLYQYLRMLVVFDKQDSVPVFLFQLENNLKTIHRWEAYANAKLKEFSPKDERVKSPSRRNVNRLTDILKDGLYIADASDRLDFIEYLMIREVIVDEQEMEIVRQYVGLSDSSSNFDTKNFSILFSAVDLTKSKNEEFYLDYNSNVKPTLI
;
A
#
# COMPACT_ATOMS: atom_id res chain seq x y z
N MET A 1 -14.65 -32.17 -10.24
CA MET A 1 -14.15 -30.95 -10.90
C MET A 1 -15.25 -29.89 -10.86
N GLN A 2 -15.38 -29.16 -9.74
CA GLN A 2 -16.48 -28.20 -9.50
C GLN A 2 -16.10 -26.74 -9.80
N ILE A 3 -14.81 -26.45 -9.99
CA ILE A 3 -14.25 -25.09 -10.14
C ILE A 3 -14.61 -24.44 -11.49
N LEU A 4 -15.10 -25.19 -12.47
CA LEU A 4 -15.64 -24.64 -13.73
C LEU A 4 -17.17 -24.60 -13.74
N VAL A 5 -17.81 -24.86 -12.59
CA VAL A 5 -19.27 -24.88 -12.49
C VAL A 5 -19.73 -23.52 -11.97
N TYR A 6 -20.49 -22.79 -12.79
CA TYR A 6 -21.10 -21.51 -12.39
C TYR A 6 -21.85 -21.60 -11.05
N GLU A 7 -22.67 -22.64 -10.88
CA GLU A 7 -23.43 -22.86 -9.65
C GLU A 7 -22.56 -23.09 -8.42
N PHE A 8 -21.34 -23.61 -8.59
CA PHE A 8 -20.38 -23.74 -7.50
C PHE A 8 -19.93 -22.35 -7.02
N TRP A 9 -19.41 -21.52 -7.92
CA TRP A 9 -18.92 -20.19 -7.56
C TRP A 9 -20.02 -19.30 -6.98
N LYS A 10 -21.22 -19.35 -7.55
CA LYS A 10 -22.38 -18.62 -7.04
C LYS A 10 -22.75 -18.96 -5.60
N LYS A 11 -22.56 -20.21 -5.18
CA LYS A 11 -22.91 -20.72 -3.84
C LYS A 11 -21.71 -20.83 -2.91
N SER A 12 -20.51 -20.50 -3.39
CA SER A 12 -19.29 -20.69 -2.62
C SER A 12 -19.18 -19.68 -1.48
N SER A 13 -18.80 -20.16 -0.30
CA SER A 13 -18.32 -19.28 0.76
C SER A 13 -16.90 -18.77 0.45
N PRO A 14 -16.42 -17.70 1.11
CA PRO A 14 -15.03 -17.27 0.99
C PRO A 14 -14.03 -18.39 1.31
N GLY A 15 -14.35 -19.29 2.26
CA GLY A 15 -13.51 -20.46 2.56
C GLY A 15 -13.42 -21.45 1.40
N GLN A 16 -14.56 -21.76 0.75
CA GLN A 16 -14.59 -22.65 -0.41
C GLN A 16 -13.86 -22.04 -1.63
N ALA A 17 -13.96 -20.72 -1.80
CA ALA A 17 -13.21 -20.00 -2.83
C ALA A 17 -11.70 -20.06 -2.54
N LYS A 18 -11.29 -19.89 -1.28
CA LYS A 18 -9.88 -20.02 -0.85
C LYS A 18 -9.34 -21.42 -1.16
N GLU A 19 -10.07 -22.47 -0.79
CA GLU A 19 -9.72 -23.86 -1.11
C GLU A 19 -9.63 -24.09 -2.63
N SER A 20 -10.51 -23.46 -3.41
CA SER A 20 -10.49 -23.54 -4.88
C SER A 20 -9.25 -22.85 -5.47
N PHE A 21 -8.84 -21.69 -4.94
CA PHE A 21 -7.60 -21.02 -5.36
C PHE A 21 -6.37 -21.87 -4.99
N GLN A 22 -6.35 -22.49 -3.82
CA GLN A 22 -5.29 -23.43 -3.43
C GLN A 22 -5.23 -24.64 -4.35
N PHE A 23 -6.39 -25.17 -4.75
CA PHE A 23 -6.44 -26.25 -5.74
C PHE A 23 -5.87 -25.79 -7.08
N LEU A 24 -6.28 -24.61 -7.58
CA LEU A 24 -5.83 -24.07 -8.85
C LEU A 24 -4.31 -23.90 -8.91
N LEU A 25 -3.69 -23.43 -7.84
CA LEU A 25 -2.23 -23.31 -7.73
C LEU A 25 -1.48 -24.64 -7.89
N ASN A 26 -2.10 -25.74 -7.47
CA ASN A 26 -1.51 -27.08 -7.55
C ASN A 26 -1.98 -27.85 -8.80
N ALA A 27 -2.84 -27.27 -9.62
CA ALA A 27 -3.40 -27.93 -10.79
C ALA A 27 -2.37 -27.92 -11.93
N PRO A 28 -2.09 -29.08 -12.56
CA PRO A 28 -1.09 -29.16 -13.64
C PRO A 28 -1.49 -28.35 -14.90
N ASN A 29 -2.78 -28.05 -15.08
CA ASN A 29 -3.32 -27.34 -16.23
C ASN A 29 -3.96 -26.00 -15.84
N LEU A 30 -3.36 -25.26 -14.89
CA LEU A 30 -3.89 -23.98 -14.45
C LEU A 30 -4.17 -23.03 -15.64
N HIS A 31 -3.30 -23.02 -16.65
CA HIS A 31 -3.50 -22.19 -17.84
C HIS A 31 -4.85 -22.45 -18.53
N ASP A 32 -5.16 -23.71 -18.84
CA ASP A 32 -6.44 -24.11 -19.46
C ASP A 32 -7.65 -23.68 -18.61
N TYR A 33 -7.56 -23.77 -17.28
CA TYR A 33 -8.62 -23.30 -16.39
C TYR A 33 -8.83 -21.79 -16.50
N LEU A 34 -7.74 -21.03 -16.53
CA LEU A 34 -7.80 -19.58 -16.62
C LEU A 34 -8.26 -19.11 -18.00
N GLU A 35 -7.95 -19.85 -19.07
CA GLU A 35 -8.52 -19.62 -20.41
C GLU A 35 -10.04 -19.81 -20.41
N ILE A 36 -10.54 -20.90 -19.83
CA ILE A 36 -11.99 -21.15 -19.74
C ILE A 36 -12.70 -20.04 -18.94
N LEU A 37 -12.06 -19.50 -17.89
CA LEU A 37 -12.62 -18.36 -17.18
C LEU A 37 -12.88 -17.18 -18.11
N PHE A 38 -12.03 -16.93 -19.12
CA PHE A 38 -12.24 -15.81 -20.05
C PHE A 38 -13.44 -15.99 -20.98
N GLU A 39 -13.83 -17.23 -21.29
CA GLU A 39 -14.92 -17.54 -22.20
C GLU A 39 -16.30 -17.34 -21.57
N VAL A 40 -16.39 -17.25 -20.23
CA VAL A 40 -17.66 -17.18 -19.50
C VAL A 40 -17.67 -15.96 -18.58
N ASP A 41 -18.33 -14.88 -19.01
CA ASP A 41 -18.38 -13.60 -18.29
C ASP A 41 -18.85 -13.74 -16.84
N GLU A 42 -19.82 -14.61 -16.56
CA GLU A 42 -20.30 -14.83 -15.20
C GLU A 42 -19.24 -15.47 -14.29
N LEU A 43 -18.43 -16.39 -14.83
CA LEU A 43 -17.34 -17.00 -14.07
C LEU A 43 -16.23 -15.99 -13.79
N VAL A 44 -15.93 -15.10 -14.75
CA VAL A 44 -15.02 -13.97 -14.55
C VAL A 44 -15.51 -13.10 -13.40
N GLU A 45 -16.80 -12.75 -13.37
CA GLU A 45 -17.33 -11.86 -12.34
C GLU A 45 -17.17 -12.47 -10.94
N TYR A 46 -17.50 -13.76 -10.77
CA TYR A 46 -17.30 -14.44 -9.49
C TYR A 46 -15.82 -14.53 -9.11
N PHE A 47 -14.96 -14.91 -10.06
CA PHE A 47 -13.51 -14.94 -9.84
C PHE A 47 -13.00 -13.58 -9.34
N CYS A 48 -13.37 -12.49 -10.02
CA CYS A 48 -12.99 -11.13 -9.63
C CYS A 48 -13.56 -10.73 -8.26
N SER A 49 -14.80 -11.12 -7.96
CA SER A 49 -15.42 -10.91 -6.65
C SER A 49 -14.66 -11.63 -5.54
N TYR A 50 -14.25 -12.87 -5.74
CA TYR A 50 -13.45 -13.59 -4.74
C TYR A 50 -12.02 -13.08 -4.62
N CYS A 51 -11.40 -12.61 -5.72
CA CYS A 51 -10.14 -11.89 -5.63
C CYS A 51 -10.26 -10.65 -4.75
N TRP A 52 -11.35 -9.89 -4.88
CA TRP A 52 -11.62 -8.74 -4.02
C TRP A 52 -11.81 -9.15 -2.56
N ILE A 53 -12.56 -10.21 -2.28
CA ILE A 53 -12.83 -10.70 -0.92
C ILE A 53 -11.54 -11.21 -0.26
N LEU A 54 -10.74 -11.99 -0.98
CA LEU A 54 -9.54 -12.68 -0.50
C LEU A 54 -8.25 -11.87 -0.71
N ARG A 55 -8.36 -10.55 -0.92
CA ARG A 55 -7.23 -9.66 -1.26
C ARG A 55 -6.09 -9.62 -0.23
N GLU A 56 -6.37 -10.02 1.01
CA GLU A 56 -5.40 -10.08 2.11
C GLU A 56 -4.83 -11.49 2.34
N GLU A 57 -5.29 -12.49 1.57
CA GLU A 57 -4.90 -13.88 1.75
C GLU A 57 -3.68 -14.24 0.89
N ASP A 58 -2.72 -14.96 1.48
CA ASP A 58 -1.50 -15.39 0.79
C ASP A 58 -1.79 -16.23 -0.47
N VAL A 59 -2.87 -17.02 -0.48
CA VAL A 59 -3.26 -17.81 -1.65
C VAL A 59 -3.53 -16.94 -2.88
N LEU A 60 -4.13 -15.75 -2.69
CA LEU A 60 -4.39 -14.87 -3.81
C LEU A 60 -3.07 -14.28 -4.32
N LYS A 61 -2.18 -13.89 -3.39
CA LYS A 61 -0.85 -13.41 -3.74
C LYS A 61 -0.09 -14.42 -4.59
N ASP A 62 -0.11 -15.69 -4.19
CA ASP A 62 0.54 -16.76 -4.96
C ASP A 62 -0.13 -16.95 -6.33
N LEU A 63 -1.46 -16.91 -6.39
CA LEU A 63 -2.22 -17.08 -7.64
C LEU A 63 -1.99 -15.94 -8.63
N ILE A 64 -2.06 -14.69 -8.18
CA ILE A 64 -1.85 -13.49 -9.01
C ILE A 64 -0.44 -13.48 -9.62
N ASN A 65 0.55 -13.92 -8.86
CA ASN A 65 1.94 -13.95 -9.30
C ASN A 65 2.33 -15.24 -10.05
N HIS A 66 1.41 -16.18 -10.21
CA HIS A 66 1.69 -17.41 -10.92
C HIS A 66 2.03 -17.13 -12.39
N HIS A 67 3.00 -17.87 -12.95
CA HIS A 67 3.46 -17.69 -14.33
C HIS A 67 2.33 -17.89 -15.37
N SER A 68 1.40 -18.83 -15.10
CA SER A 68 0.23 -19.06 -15.94
C SER A 68 -0.88 -18.01 -15.80
N MET A 69 -0.82 -17.11 -14.80
CA MET A 69 -1.87 -16.13 -14.52
C MET A 69 -1.93 -15.06 -15.60
N PRO A 70 -3.03 -14.95 -16.37
CA PRO A 70 -3.12 -14.00 -17.47
C PRO A 70 -3.30 -12.57 -16.98
N VAL A 71 -2.49 -11.66 -17.52
CA VAL A 71 -2.48 -10.23 -17.20
C VAL A 71 -3.88 -9.60 -17.31
N ASN A 72 -4.63 -9.92 -18.37
CA ASN A 72 -5.99 -9.40 -18.55
C ASN A 72 -6.94 -9.78 -17.40
N LEU A 73 -6.78 -10.97 -16.80
CA LEU A 73 -7.63 -11.42 -15.70
C LEU A 73 -7.28 -10.69 -14.41
N ILE A 74 -5.98 -10.47 -14.17
CA ILE A 74 -5.49 -9.63 -13.05
C ILE A 74 -6.13 -8.25 -13.15
N CYS A 75 -6.07 -7.64 -14.34
CA CYS A 75 -6.65 -6.32 -14.55
C CYS A 75 -8.17 -6.29 -14.38
N LYS A 76 -8.91 -7.27 -14.90
CA LYS A 76 -10.35 -7.39 -14.62
C LYS A 76 -10.62 -7.46 -13.11
N ALA A 77 -9.84 -8.22 -12.35
CA ALA A 77 -9.99 -8.33 -10.90
C ALA A 77 -9.70 -7.01 -10.17
N VAL A 78 -8.62 -6.31 -10.55
CA VAL A 78 -8.25 -4.98 -10.03
C VAL A 78 -9.37 -3.97 -10.31
N TYR A 79 -9.84 -3.81 -11.54
CA TYR A 79 -10.86 -2.79 -11.84
C TYR A 79 -12.25 -3.16 -11.32
N TYR A 80 -12.58 -4.46 -11.25
CA TYR A 80 -13.80 -4.92 -10.57
C TYR A 80 -13.81 -4.49 -9.10
N GLY A 81 -12.72 -4.77 -8.38
CA GLY A 81 -12.57 -4.36 -6.99
C GLY A 81 -12.57 -2.84 -6.84
N PHE A 82 -12.00 -2.09 -7.79
CA PHE A 82 -11.99 -0.63 -7.74
C PHE A 82 -13.40 -0.07 -7.84
N GLY A 83 -14.23 -0.61 -8.74
CA GLY A 83 -15.65 -0.27 -8.82
C GLY A 83 -16.41 -0.58 -7.52
N LYS A 84 -16.08 -1.67 -6.82
CA LYS A 84 -16.65 -1.97 -5.49
C LYS A 84 -16.15 -0.99 -4.42
N TYR A 85 -14.87 -0.66 -4.44
CA TYR A 85 -14.23 0.27 -3.51
C TYR A 85 -14.88 1.67 -3.58
N ILE A 86 -15.10 2.19 -4.79
CA ILE A 86 -15.81 3.46 -4.99
C ILE A 86 -17.25 3.38 -4.47
N LYS A 87 -17.96 2.28 -4.74
CA LYS A 87 -19.35 2.08 -4.26
C LYS A 87 -19.47 2.04 -2.74
N THR A 88 -18.40 1.69 -2.02
CA THR A 88 -18.38 1.73 -0.54
C THR A 88 -18.19 3.14 0.04
N GLY A 89 -18.09 4.17 -0.80
CA GLY A 89 -17.91 5.57 -0.39
C GLY A 89 -16.44 5.98 -0.27
N ASN A 90 -15.50 5.08 -0.57
CA ASN A 90 -14.07 5.37 -0.56
C ASN A 90 -13.64 6.03 -1.88
N ILE A 91 -12.93 7.15 -1.80
CA ILE A 91 -12.59 7.99 -2.97
C ILE A 91 -11.08 8.19 -3.13
N THR A 92 -10.25 7.28 -2.61
CA THR A 92 -8.78 7.38 -2.65
C THR A 92 -8.17 6.29 -3.55
N PRO A 93 -8.07 6.54 -4.88
CA PRO A 93 -7.47 5.59 -5.83
C PRO A 93 -6.06 5.15 -5.44
N ASP A 94 -5.23 6.07 -4.94
CA ASP A 94 -3.85 5.77 -4.52
C ASP A 94 -3.80 4.67 -3.45
N TYR A 95 -4.71 4.75 -2.47
CA TYR A 95 -4.78 3.74 -1.40
C TYR A 95 -5.23 2.40 -1.96
N TYR A 96 -6.27 2.40 -2.80
CA TYR A 96 -6.75 1.20 -3.47
C TYR A 96 -5.65 0.47 -4.26
N PHE A 97 -4.95 1.19 -5.14
CA PHE A 97 -3.91 0.59 -5.97
C PHE A 97 -2.69 0.16 -5.15
N SER A 98 -2.41 0.83 -4.02
CA SER A 98 -1.35 0.37 -3.11
C SER A 98 -1.64 -0.98 -2.46
N ILE A 99 -2.93 -1.34 -2.25
CA ILE A 99 -3.31 -2.69 -1.78
C ILE A 99 -2.93 -3.73 -2.83
N TRP A 100 -3.29 -3.50 -4.08
CA TRP A 100 -2.96 -4.41 -5.18
C TRP A 100 -1.47 -4.50 -5.46
N ALA A 101 -0.75 -3.37 -5.36
CA ALA A 101 0.69 -3.36 -5.49
C ALA A 101 1.38 -4.28 -4.48
N LYS A 102 0.87 -4.40 -3.24
CA LYS A 102 1.41 -5.35 -2.24
C LYS A 102 1.21 -6.82 -2.60
N ILE A 103 0.19 -7.11 -3.42
CA ILE A 103 -0.13 -8.47 -3.88
C ILE A 103 0.73 -8.83 -5.09
N ILE A 104 0.99 -7.89 -5.99
CA ILE A 104 1.70 -8.11 -7.26
C ILE A 104 3.21 -7.98 -7.04
N ASN A 105 3.99 -8.99 -7.40
CA ASN A 105 5.44 -8.99 -7.26
C ASN A 105 6.13 -8.17 -8.39
N SER A 106 7.45 -8.00 -8.27
CA SER A 106 8.26 -7.25 -9.25
C SER A 106 8.13 -7.79 -10.68
N GLU A 107 8.24 -9.11 -10.88
CA GLU A 107 8.19 -9.75 -12.20
C GLU A 107 6.81 -9.57 -12.87
N LYS A 108 5.72 -9.82 -12.13
CA LYS A 108 4.36 -9.65 -12.63
C LYS A 108 4.01 -8.17 -12.84
N SER A 109 4.56 -7.27 -12.01
CA SER A 109 4.42 -5.82 -12.21
C SER A 109 5.07 -5.38 -13.53
N LEU A 110 6.25 -5.89 -13.86
CA LEU A 110 6.88 -5.64 -15.16
C LEU A 110 6.03 -6.19 -16.31
N GLU A 111 5.53 -7.44 -16.18
CA GLU A 111 4.66 -8.04 -17.21
C GLU A 111 3.41 -7.20 -17.46
N LEU A 112 2.78 -6.67 -16.40
CA LEU A 112 1.65 -5.75 -16.48
C LEU A 112 2.03 -4.42 -17.15
N LEU A 113 3.20 -3.86 -16.82
CA LEU A 113 3.69 -2.60 -17.36
C LEU A 113 4.04 -2.68 -18.85
N LEU A 114 4.46 -3.85 -19.34
CA LEU A 114 4.86 -4.06 -20.73
C LEU A 114 3.72 -4.54 -21.64
N ARG A 115 2.58 -5.00 -21.09
CA ARG A 115 1.43 -5.47 -21.89
C ARG A 115 0.33 -4.41 -22.03
N GLU A 116 0.06 -4.02 -23.26
CA GLU A 116 -1.09 -3.18 -23.64
C GLU A 116 -2.44 -3.93 -23.49
N PRO A 117 -3.57 -3.23 -23.20
CA PRO A 117 -3.79 -1.77 -23.29
C PRO A 117 -3.94 -1.05 -21.93
N LEU A 118 -3.53 -1.67 -20.83
CA LEU A 118 -3.90 -1.20 -19.48
C LEU A 118 -3.04 -0.04 -18.96
N VAL A 119 -1.84 0.12 -19.50
CA VAL A 119 -0.84 1.16 -19.14
C VAL A 119 -1.10 2.50 -19.86
N GLU A 120 -2.18 2.64 -20.63
CA GLU A 120 -2.57 3.96 -21.14
C GLU A 120 -3.64 4.66 -20.29
N LYS A 121 -4.40 3.93 -19.46
CA LYS A 121 -5.66 4.44 -18.89
C LYS A 121 -5.59 4.91 -17.43
N ASP A 122 -4.74 4.32 -16.59
CA ASP A 122 -4.64 4.69 -15.17
C ASP A 122 -3.19 4.88 -14.73
N VAL A 123 -2.77 6.14 -14.66
CA VAL A 123 -1.40 6.52 -14.30
C VAL A 123 -1.09 6.17 -12.84
N THR A 124 -2.07 6.25 -11.94
CA THR A 124 -1.87 5.88 -10.53
C THR A 124 -1.54 4.40 -10.39
N PHE A 125 -2.23 3.52 -11.11
CA PHE A 125 -1.92 2.09 -11.06
C PHE A 125 -0.52 1.79 -11.61
N GLN A 126 -0.15 2.40 -12.75
CA GLN A 126 1.17 2.22 -13.35
C GLN A 126 2.30 2.58 -12.41
N LEU A 127 2.17 3.72 -11.74
CA LEU A 127 3.17 4.17 -10.79
C LEU A 127 3.31 3.26 -9.57
N ASN A 128 2.20 2.70 -9.09
CA ASN A 128 2.25 1.71 -8.03
C ASN A 128 2.97 0.43 -8.49
N LEU A 129 2.77 -0.01 -9.74
CA LEU A 129 3.52 -1.12 -10.34
C LEU A 129 5.01 -0.78 -10.52
N LEU A 130 5.34 0.44 -10.93
CA LEU A 130 6.73 0.92 -11.00
C LEU A 130 7.39 0.90 -9.62
N GLY A 131 6.64 1.20 -8.55
CA GLY A 131 7.09 1.09 -7.17
C GLY A 131 7.51 -0.32 -6.73
N ASN A 132 6.98 -1.35 -7.37
CA ASN A 132 7.28 -2.75 -7.07
C ASN A 132 8.55 -3.28 -7.75
N LEU A 133 9.04 -2.60 -8.78
CA LEU A 133 10.16 -3.10 -9.58
C LEU A 133 11.46 -3.10 -8.74
N ASN A 134 12.15 -4.22 -8.74
CA ASN A 134 13.53 -4.32 -8.24
C ASN A 134 14.53 -3.88 -9.32
N ALA A 135 15.83 -3.85 -8.99
CA ALA A 135 16.88 -3.39 -9.91
C ALA A 135 16.87 -4.11 -11.27
N LYS A 136 16.73 -5.45 -11.27
CA LYS A 136 16.68 -6.24 -12.50
C LYS A 136 15.48 -5.86 -13.37
N GLN A 137 14.29 -5.75 -12.78
CA GLN A 137 13.08 -5.39 -13.54
C GLN A 137 13.09 -3.93 -14.01
N TRP A 138 13.74 -3.02 -13.28
CA TRP A 138 13.95 -1.65 -13.74
C TRP A 138 14.83 -1.60 -14.99
N GLU A 139 15.93 -2.36 -15.00
CA GLU A 139 16.78 -2.50 -16.18
C GLU A 139 15.98 -3.04 -17.38
N GLU A 140 15.24 -4.15 -17.19
CA GLU A 140 14.39 -4.74 -18.22
C GLU A 140 13.28 -3.79 -18.72
N TYR A 141 12.67 -3.01 -17.83
CA TYR A 141 11.67 -2.00 -18.18
C TYR A 141 12.26 -0.92 -19.11
N PHE A 142 13.42 -0.38 -18.76
CA PHE A 142 14.09 0.61 -19.59
C PHE A 142 14.54 0.00 -20.92
N GLU A 143 15.18 -1.18 -20.92
CA GLU A 143 15.59 -1.87 -22.16
C GLU A 143 14.42 -2.12 -23.12
N SER A 144 13.29 -2.60 -22.59
CA SER A 144 12.11 -2.90 -23.39
C SER A 144 11.48 -1.63 -23.98
N THR A 145 11.46 -0.54 -23.22
CA THR A 145 10.96 0.75 -23.70
C THR A 145 11.94 1.47 -24.64
N MET A 146 13.25 1.23 -24.53
CA MET A 146 14.30 1.78 -25.42
C MET A 146 14.15 1.33 -26.88
N SER A 147 13.57 0.15 -27.12
CA SER A 147 13.46 -0.41 -28.48
C SER A 147 12.44 0.32 -29.37
N ASN A 148 11.58 1.18 -28.79
CA ASN A 148 10.42 1.75 -29.47
C ASN A 148 10.40 3.29 -29.61
N SER A 149 11.36 4.05 -29.05
CA SER A 149 11.37 5.52 -29.14
C SER A 149 12.75 6.12 -29.50
N GLU A 150 12.75 7.05 -30.46
CA GLU A 150 13.94 7.85 -30.85
C GLU A 150 14.25 9.00 -29.86
N ASP A 151 13.29 9.36 -28.99
CA ASP A 151 13.48 10.35 -27.92
C ASP A 151 14.04 9.69 -26.64
N GLY A 152 14.93 10.41 -25.94
CA GLY A 152 15.63 9.91 -24.75
C GLY A 152 14.71 9.30 -23.70
N ASN A 153 14.94 8.02 -23.39
CA ASN A 153 14.07 7.16 -22.57
C ASN A 153 13.73 7.71 -21.17
N THR A 154 14.64 8.49 -20.60
CA THR A 154 14.44 9.15 -19.31
C THR A 154 13.36 10.22 -19.37
N GLU A 155 13.32 11.04 -20.43
CA GLU A 155 12.32 12.10 -20.58
C GLU A 155 10.92 11.51 -20.79
N SER A 156 10.80 10.49 -21.64
CA SER A 156 9.53 9.79 -21.89
C SER A 156 8.96 9.17 -20.61
N PHE A 157 9.82 8.52 -19.81
CA PHE A 157 9.43 7.99 -18.51
C PHE A 157 9.00 9.11 -17.53
N LEU A 158 9.75 10.21 -17.46
CA LEU A 158 9.43 11.31 -16.55
C LEU A 158 8.11 12.02 -16.93
N ARG A 159 7.72 12.01 -18.21
CA ARG A 159 6.42 12.53 -18.67
C ARG A 159 5.22 11.76 -18.13
N ILE A 160 5.38 10.53 -17.62
CA ILE A 160 4.29 9.84 -16.90
C ILE A 160 3.81 10.69 -15.71
N PHE A 161 4.73 11.41 -15.06
CA PHE A 161 4.43 12.26 -13.91
C PHE A 161 3.72 13.57 -14.27
N GLU A 162 3.75 13.99 -15.54
CA GLU A 162 3.02 15.17 -16.02
C GLU A 162 1.50 15.01 -15.87
N LYS A 163 1.00 13.77 -15.94
CA LYS A 163 -0.43 13.45 -15.90
C LYS A 163 -1.01 13.41 -14.48
N ILE A 164 -0.22 13.70 -13.45
CA ILE A 164 -0.61 13.52 -12.05
C ILE A 164 -0.53 14.85 -11.33
N ASP A 165 -1.54 15.10 -10.50
CA ASP A 165 -1.51 16.24 -9.60
C ASP A 165 -0.30 16.16 -8.62
N PRO A 166 0.40 17.28 -8.36
CA PRO A 166 1.61 17.30 -7.53
C PRO A 166 1.43 16.73 -6.12
N ILE A 167 0.25 16.88 -5.50
CA ILE A 167 -0.04 16.36 -4.16
C ILE A 167 -0.09 14.83 -4.22
N HIS A 168 -0.80 14.28 -5.21
CA HIS A 168 -0.89 12.83 -5.42
C HIS A 168 0.47 12.24 -5.77
N CYS A 169 1.26 12.92 -6.61
CA CYS A 169 2.64 12.54 -6.91
C CYS A 169 3.49 12.45 -5.62
N LYS A 170 3.47 13.48 -4.78
CA LYS A 170 4.21 13.48 -3.49
C LYS A 170 3.81 12.30 -2.60
N ARG A 171 2.50 12.03 -2.48
CA ARG A 171 1.95 10.91 -1.70
C ARG A 171 2.41 9.55 -2.21
N LEU A 172 2.33 9.36 -3.52
CA LEU A 172 2.80 8.16 -4.16
C LEU A 172 4.31 7.94 -3.91
N LEU A 173 5.13 8.97 -4.05
CA LEU A 173 6.58 8.86 -3.88
C LEU A 173 6.98 8.49 -2.46
N TYR A 174 6.36 9.10 -1.44
CA TYR A 174 6.73 8.80 -0.06
C TYR A 174 6.21 7.43 0.41
N ARG A 175 5.13 6.91 -0.20
CA ARG A 175 4.62 5.55 0.02
C ARG A 175 5.43 4.49 -0.74
N ASN A 176 6.15 4.87 -1.80
CA ASN A 176 6.93 3.99 -2.66
C ASN A 176 8.43 4.37 -2.63
N PRO A 177 9.17 3.99 -1.58
CA PRO A 177 10.56 4.43 -1.38
C PRO A 177 11.50 3.98 -2.51
N ASN A 178 11.26 2.83 -3.14
CA ASN A 178 12.05 2.37 -4.28
C ASN A 178 11.91 3.34 -5.46
N LEU A 179 10.68 3.67 -5.85
CA LEU A 179 10.39 4.62 -6.92
C LEU A 179 11.01 6.00 -6.62
N TYR A 180 10.91 6.47 -5.38
CA TYR A 180 11.56 7.70 -4.94
C TYR A 180 13.09 7.67 -5.14
N GLN A 181 13.79 6.59 -4.78
CA GLN A 181 15.25 6.50 -4.96
C GLN A 181 15.63 6.50 -6.44
N TYR A 182 14.90 5.77 -7.29
CA TYR A 182 15.16 5.77 -8.74
C TYR A 182 14.92 7.14 -9.37
N LEU A 183 13.81 7.80 -9.05
CA LEU A 183 13.51 9.13 -9.57
C LEU A 183 14.51 10.17 -9.09
N ARG A 184 14.92 10.10 -7.82
CA ARG A 184 15.98 10.97 -7.29
C ARG A 184 17.28 10.80 -8.07
N MET A 185 17.64 9.58 -8.45
CA MET A 185 18.80 9.33 -9.30
C MET A 185 18.63 10.00 -10.67
N LEU A 186 17.51 9.74 -11.36
CA LEU A 186 17.25 10.25 -12.71
C LEU A 186 17.19 11.79 -12.76
N VAL A 187 16.45 12.41 -11.84
CA VAL A 187 16.26 13.88 -11.81
C VAL A 187 17.54 14.62 -11.40
N VAL A 188 18.39 14.03 -10.54
CA VAL A 188 19.68 14.66 -10.15
C VAL A 188 20.69 14.65 -11.31
N PHE A 189 20.62 13.67 -12.21
CA PHE A 189 21.51 13.59 -13.37
C PHE A 189 21.04 14.43 -14.57
N ASP A 190 19.75 14.76 -14.65
CA ASP A 190 19.17 15.54 -15.76
C ASP A 190 19.30 17.05 -15.51
N LYS A 191 20.51 17.60 -15.65
CA LYS A 191 20.78 19.04 -15.59
C LYS A 191 20.54 19.69 -16.95
N GLN A 192 19.28 19.95 -17.30
CA GLN A 192 18.92 20.72 -18.49
C GLN A 192 18.73 22.21 -18.18
N ASP A 193 19.13 23.08 -19.12
CA ASP A 193 19.07 24.55 -18.98
C ASP A 193 17.62 25.10 -19.01
N SER A 194 16.65 24.32 -19.51
CA SER A 194 15.22 24.64 -19.46
C SER A 194 14.42 23.46 -18.92
N VAL A 195 14.22 23.43 -17.61
CA VAL A 195 13.48 22.36 -16.93
C VAL A 195 11.97 22.57 -17.13
N PRO A 196 11.23 21.61 -17.73
CA PRO A 196 9.76 21.65 -17.76
C PRO A 196 9.15 21.89 -16.38
N VAL A 197 8.01 22.60 -16.32
CA VAL A 197 7.36 22.96 -15.05
C VAL A 197 7.06 21.73 -14.17
N PHE A 198 6.67 20.60 -14.77
CA PHE A 198 6.41 19.36 -14.05
C PHE A 198 7.68 18.78 -13.41
N LEU A 199 8.85 18.89 -14.06
CA LEU A 199 10.13 18.43 -13.50
C LEU A 199 10.55 19.28 -12.31
N PHE A 200 10.29 20.58 -12.33
CA PHE A 200 10.52 21.45 -11.17
C PHE A 200 9.61 21.06 -9.98
N GLN A 201 8.34 20.76 -10.24
CA GLN A 201 7.41 20.27 -9.21
C GLN A 201 7.84 18.91 -8.65
N LEU A 202 8.24 17.98 -9.51
CA LEU A 202 8.78 16.68 -9.14
C LEU A 202 10.05 16.83 -8.28
N GLU A 203 10.99 17.68 -8.68
CA GLU A 203 12.21 17.97 -7.92
C GLU A 203 11.89 18.54 -6.54
N ASN A 204 10.91 19.44 -6.43
CA ASN A 204 10.46 19.97 -5.15
C ASN A 204 9.85 18.89 -4.26
N ASN A 205 9.02 18.00 -4.83
CA ASN A 205 8.48 16.85 -4.11
C ASN A 205 9.61 15.95 -3.58
N LEU A 206 10.60 15.63 -4.42
CA LEU A 206 11.77 14.84 -4.04
C LEU A 206 12.58 15.51 -2.91
N LYS A 207 12.82 16.83 -3.00
CA LYS A 207 13.51 17.60 -1.95
C LYS A 207 12.75 17.59 -0.63
N THR A 208 11.43 17.75 -0.66
CA THR A 208 10.59 17.71 0.54
C THR A 208 10.63 16.33 1.20
N ILE A 209 10.45 15.26 0.43
CA ILE A 209 10.53 13.88 0.93
C ILE A 209 11.92 13.59 1.50
N HIS A 210 12.98 14.08 0.85
CA HIS A 210 14.35 13.92 1.36
C HIS A 210 14.57 14.59 2.72
N ARG A 211 13.99 15.78 2.95
CA ARG A 211 14.04 16.45 4.26
C ARG A 211 13.32 15.62 5.33
N TRP A 212 12.16 15.07 5.00
CA TRP A 212 11.42 14.19 5.90
C TRP A 212 12.17 12.89 6.19
N GLU A 213 12.83 12.30 5.18
CA GLU A 213 13.69 11.14 5.35
C GLU A 213 14.86 11.41 6.30
N ALA A 214 15.56 12.53 6.13
CA ALA A 214 16.65 12.94 7.02
C ALA A 214 16.15 13.13 8.46
N TYR A 215 14.97 13.74 8.62
CA TYR A 215 14.32 13.92 9.92
C TYR A 215 13.99 12.58 10.58
N ALA A 216 13.30 11.69 9.87
CA ALA A 216 12.90 10.38 10.38
C ALA A 216 14.12 9.55 10.78
N ASN A 217 15.16 9.54 9.95
CA ASN A 217 16.41 8.83 10.23
C ASN A 217 17.15 9.41 11.45
N ALA A 218 17.07 10.72 11.70
CA ALA A 218 17.62 11.31 12.92
C ALA A 218 16.87 10.82 14.16
N LYS A 219 15.52 10.81 14.12
CA LYS A 219 14.71 10.32 15.25
C LYS A 219 14.90 8.83 15.52
N LEU A 220 14.96 7.99 14.48
CA LEU A 220 15.19 6.54 14.63
C LEU A 220 16.58 6.18 15.18
N LYS A 221 17.53 7.12 15.26
CA LYS A 221 18.80 6.91 15.98
C LYS A 221 18.66 7.08 17.50
N GLU A 222 17.61 7.76 17.95
CA GLU A 222 17.38 8.09 19.36
C GLU A 222 16.50 7.04 20.07
N PHE A 223 15.76 6.21 19.32
CA PHE A 223 14.87 5.21 19.90
C PHE A 223 14.64 4.00 18.96
N SER A 224 14.07 2.93 19.52
CA SER A 224 13.69 1.72 18.80
C SER A 224 12.15 1.62 18.69
N PRO A 225 11.58 1.64 17.47
CA PRO A 225 10.13 1.48 17.28
C PRO A 225 9.58 0.18 17.88
N LYS A 226 10.35 -0.91 17.78
CA LYS A 226 9.97 -2.21 18.35
C LYS A 226 9.83 -2.14 19.86
N ASP A 227 10.75 -1.48 20.55
CA ASP A 227 10.74 -1.37 22.00
C ASP A 227 9.61 -0.44 22.47
N GLU A 228 9.32 0.63 21.73
CA GLU A 228 8.23 1.56 22.04
C GLU A 228 6.84 0.91 21.89
N ARG A 229 6.64 0.04 20.88
CA ARG A 229 5.36 -0.66 20.68
C ARG A 229 4.98 -1.59 21.83
N VAL A 230 5.97 -2.17 22.53
CA VAL A 230 5.73 -3.06 23.67
C VAL A 230 5.36 -2.28 24.93
N LYS A 231 5.71 -0.99 25.01
CA LYS A 231 5.40 -0.13 26.15
C LYS A 231 3.95 0.33 26.10
N SER A 232 3.35 0.48 27.28
CA SER A 232 2.08 1.20 27.43
C SER A 232 2.26 2.66 26.98
N PRO A 233 1.23 3.32 26.40
CA PRO A 233 1.34 4.68 25.87
C PRO A 233 1.96 5.69 26.85
N SER A 234 1.63 5.59 28.14
CA SER A 234 2.16 6.45 29.22
C SER A 234 3.66 6.30 29.51
N ARG A 235 4.30 5.23 29.03
CA ARG A 235 5.72 4.92 29.26
C ARG A 235 6.57 5.09 28.00
N ARG A 236 5.97 5.54 26.90
CA ARG A 236 6.67 5.76 25.64
C ARG A 236 7.49 7.04 25.67
N ASN A 237 8.40 7.17 24.72
CA ASN A 237 9.23 8.35 24.59
C ASN A 237 8.38 9.59 24.22
N VAL A 238 8.02 10.38 25.24
CA VAL A 238 7.21 11.61 25.11
C VAL A 238 8.01 12.73 24.44
N ASN A 239 9.33 12.77 24.64
CA ASN A 239 10.18 13.79 24.01
C ASN A 239 10.11 13.68 22.48
N ARG A 240 10.16 12.45 21.95
CA ARG A 240 9.98 12.19 20.51
C ARG A 240 8.66 12.76 19.99
N LEU A 241 7.54 12.49 20.67
CA LEU A 241 6.23 13.02 20.25
C LEU A 241 6.18 14.55 20.34
N THR A 242 6.81 15.13 21.35
CA THR A 242 6.89 16.58 21.54
C THR A 242 7.71 17.24 20.42
N ASP A 243 8.80 16.62 20.01
CA ASP A 243 9.60 17.09 18.87
C ASP A 243 8.82 17.01 17.56
N ILE A 244 8.14 15.89 17.29
CA ILE A 244 7.28 15.73 16.11
C ILE A 244 6.20 16.82 16.06
N LEU A 245 5.56 17.11 17.19
CA LEU A 245 4.55 18.16 17.30
C LEU A 245 5.14 19.54 17.01
N LYS A 246 6.26 19.86 17.65
CA LYS A 246 6.95 21.14 17.48
C LYS A 246 7.36 21.36 16.02
N ASP A 247 7.97 20.35 15.41
CA ASP A 247 8.45 20.42 14.03
C ASP A 247 7.30 20.42 13.02
N GLY A 248 6.23 19.66 13.28
CA GLY A 248 5.01 19.66 12.48
C GLY A 248 4.31 21.04 12.46
N LEU A 249 4.32 21.77 13.58
CA LEU A 249 3.76 23.13 13.65
C LEU A 249 4.53 24.16 12.81
N TYR A 250 5.81 23.93 12.51
CA TYR A 250 6.60 24.81 11.63
C TYR A 250 6.29 24.64 10.14
N ILE A 251 5.59 23.57 9.75
CA ILE A 251 5.12 23.39 8.38
C ILE A 251 3.95 24.35 8.17
N ALA A 252 4.03 25.23 7.17
CA ALA A 252 3.02 26.28 7.00
C ALA A 252 1.68 25.73 6.48
N ASP A 253 1.71 24.81 5.52
CA ASP A 253 0.52 24.27 4.87
C ASP A 253 -0.08 23.07 5.62
N ALA A 254 -1.41 23.02 5.73
CA ALA A 254 -2.11 21.97 6.46
C ALA A 254 -2.06 20.61 5.74
N SER A 255 -2.09 20.59 4.39
CA SER A 255 -1.95 19.35 3.63
C SER A 255 -0.54 18.77 3.79
N ASP A 256 0.49 19.61 3.74
CA ASP A 256 1.87 19.20 3.98
C ASP A 256 2.09 18.65 5.40
N ARG A 257 1.40 19.20 6.41
CA ARG A 257 1.44 18.65 7.78
C ARG A 257 0.86 17.24 7.84
N LEU A 258 -0.29 17.00 7.20
CA LEU A 258 -0.90 15.66 7.13
C LEU A 258 0.02 14.66 6.44
N ASP A 259 0.57 15.04 5.30
CA ASP A 259 1.49 14.19 4.53
C ASP A 259 2.78 13.88 5.32
N PHE A 260 3.31 14.85 6.08
CA PHE A 260 4.44 14.66 6.97
C PHE A 260 4.13 13.66 8.09
N ILE A 261 2.99 13.79 8.76
CA ILE A 261 2.56 12.86 9.83
C ILE A 261 2.38 11.45 9.27
N GLU A 262 1.75 11.33 8.10
CA GLU A 262 1.58 10.04 7.43
C GLU A 262 2.94 9.42 7.08
N TYR A 263 3.88 10.21 6.56
CA TYR A 263 5.23 9.75 6.29
C TYR A 263 5.94 9.23 7.55
N LEU A 264 5.82 9.94 8.67
CA LEU A 264 6.40 9.51 9.95
C LEU A 264 5.79 8.20 10.47
N MET A 265 4.50 7.97 10.22
CA MET A 265 3.83 6.71 10.54
C MET A 265 4.36 5.57 9.67
N ILE A 266 4.50 5.78 8.35
CA ILE A 266 5.08 4.80 7.42
C ILE A 266 6.51 4.44 7.81
N ARG A 267 7.30 5.41 8.26
CA ARG A 267 8.70 5.22 8.71
C ARG A 267 8.82 4.74 10.15
N GLU A 268 7.70 4.38 10.81
CA GLU A 268 7.64 3.90 12.19
C GLU A 268 8.20 4.90 13.24
N VAL A 269 8.28 6.18 12.88
CA VAL A 269 8.64 7.25 13.82
C VAL A 269 7.48 7.50 14.79
N ILE A 270 6.26 7.52 14.25
CA ILE A 270 5.00 7.36 14.99
C ILE A 270 4.72 5.86 15.02
N VAL A 271 4.49 5.27 16.21
CA VAL A 271 4.52 3.80 16.33
C VAL A 271 3.16 3.12 16.22
N ASP A 272 2.07 3.87 16.44
CA ASP A 272 0.69 3.40 16.29
C ASP A 272 -0.33 4.53 16.01
N GLU A 273 -1.57 4.13 15.75
CA GLU A 273 -2.69 5.03 15.47
C GLU A 273 -3.02 5.97 16.65
N GLN A 274 -2.80 5.53 17.89
CA GLN A 274 -3.07 6.37 19.05
C GLN A 274 -2.13 7.58 19.07
N GLU A 275 -0.84 7.37 18.78
CA GLU A 275 0.10 8.47 18.64
C GLU A 275 -0.21 9.36 17.44
N MET A 276 -0.58 8.76 16.32
CA MET A 276 -0.95 9.50 15.11
C MET A 276 -2.13 10.45 15.38
N GLU A 277 -3.15 9.96 16.09
CA GLU A 277 -4.34 10.73 16.44
C GLU A 277 -4.01 11.89 17.40
N ILE A 278 -3.16 11.64 18.40
CA ILE A 278 -2.65 12.69 19.29
C ILE A 278 -1.95 13.76 18.45
N VAL A 279 -1.03 13.38 17.57
CA VAL A 279 -0.29 14.34 16.75
C VAL A 279 -1.22 15.16 15.85
N ARG A 280 -2.21 14.53 15.21
CA ARG A 280 -3.20 15.22 14.36
C ARG A 280 -4.01 16.26 15.14
N GLN A 281 -4.48 15.91 16.34
CA GLN A 281 -5.26 16.81 17.19
C GLN A 281 -4.47 18.06 17.57
N TYR A 282 -3.23 17.89 18.01
CA TYR A 282 -2.41 19.01 18.48
C TYR A 282 -1.89 19.92 17.35
N VAL A 283 -1.74 19.40 16.13
CA VAL A 283 -1.27 20.17 14.97
C VAL A 283 -2.43 20.97 14.31
N GLY A 284 -3.63 20.93 14.90
CA GLY A 284 -4.81 21.65 14.42
C GLY A 284 -5.39 21.05 13.14
N LEU A 285 -5.17 19.75 12.93
CA LEU A 285 -5.72 18.99 11.81
C LEU A 285 -6.98 18.20 12.24
N SER A 286 -7.40 18.36 13.49
CA SER A 286 -8.67 17.87 13.99
C SER A 286 -9.79 18.82 13.58
N ASP A 287 -10.50 18.50 12.50
CA ASP A 287 -11.81 19.09 12.27
C ASP A 287 -12.83 18.12 11.61
N SER A 288 -13.87 17.83 12.40
CA SER A 288 -15.29 17.94 12.01
C SER A 288 -15.78 17.28 10.70
N SER A 289 -15.24 16.11 10.35
CA SER A 289 -15.99 15.06 9.62
C SER A 289 -15.36 13.69 9.89
N SER A 290 -15.64 13.10 11.05
CA SER A 290 -15.23 11.73 11.39
C SER A 290 -16.04 10.67 10.63
N ASN A 291 -16.17 10.85 9.30
CA ASN A 291 -16.34 9.77 8.34
C ASN A 291 -15.04 9.47 7.57
N PHE A 292 -13.93 10.17 7.84
CA PHE A 292 -12.60 9.66 7.48
C PHE A 292 -12.17 8.55 8.46
N ASP A 293 -12.77 7.38 8.24
CA ASP A 293 -12.04 6.13 8.09
C ASP A 293 -11.28 5.53 9.28
N THR A 294 -11.96 5.35 10.41
CA THR A 294 -11.66 4.17 11.27
C THR A 294 -11.98 2.84 10.56
N LYS A 295 -12.72 2.86 9.43
CA LYS A 295 -12.97 1.69 8.57
C LYS A 295 -11.85 1.36 7.58
N ASN A 296 -10.96 2.31 7.22
CA ASN A 296 -9.90 2.03 6.23
C ASN A 296 -8.60 1.52 6.85
N PHE A 297 -8.47 1.52 8.19
CA PHE A 297 -7.31 0.94 8.87
C PHE A 297 -7.58 -0.45 9.48
N SER A 298 -8.84 -0.87 9.65
CA SER A 298 -9.16 -2.22 10.16
C SER A 298 -8.77 -3.36 9.20
N ILE A 299 -8.46 -3.02 7.95
CA ILE A 299 -8.05 -3.92 6.86
C ILE A 299 -6.55 -4.29 6.97
N LEU A 300 -5.76 -3.57 7.78
CA LEU A 300 -4.32 -3.82 7.94
C LEU A 300 -3.95 -4.64 9.18
N PHE A 301 -4.92 -5.08 9.98
CA PHE A 301 -4.66 -5.87 11.18
C PHE A 301 -5.34 -7.23 11.10
N SER A 302 -4.53 -8.28 10.94
CA SER A 302 -4.88 -9.61 11.42
C SER A 302 -5.18 -9.52 12.92
N ALA A 303 -6.38 -9.94 13.32
CA ALA A 303 -6.74 -10.08 14.72
C ALA A 303 -5.70 -10.96 15.42
N VAL A 304 -4.99 -10.41 16.41
CA VAL A 304 -4.29 -11.24 17.39
C VAL A 304 -5.37 -11.99 18.17
N ASP A 305 -5.47 -13.28 17.90
CA ASP A 305 -6.43 -14.17 18.54
C ASP A 305 -6.01 -14.37 20.02
N LEU A 306 -6.56 -13.52 20.90
CA LEU A 306 -6.34 -13.57 22.35
C LEU A 306 -7.10 -14.73 23.03
N THR A 307 -7.60 -15.71 22.29
CA THR A 307 -8.36 -16.84 22.87
C THR A 307 -7.53 -18.09 23.21
N LYS A 308 -6.20 -18.04 23.08
CA LYS A 308 -5.29 -19.10 23.59
C LYS A 308 -4.45 -18.66 24.79
N SER A 309 -5.12 -18.30 25.89
CA SER A 309 -4.55 -18.56 27.22
C SER A 309 -5.66 -18.85 28.22
N LYS A 310 -6.26 -20.03 28.10
CA LYS A 310 -6.89 -20.71 29.22
C LYS A 310 -6.15 -22.01 29.46
N ASN A 311 -5.94 -22.29 30.73
CA ASN A 311 -5.30 -23.47 31.33
C ASN A 311 -3.79 -23.33 31.49
N GLU A 312 -3.40 -22.63 32.55
CA GLU A 312 -2.50 -23.24 33.53
C GLU A 312 -2.89 -22.71 34.92
N GLU A 313 -3.46 -23.61 35.72
CA GLU A 313 -3.72 -23.42 37.14
C GLU A 313 -2.38 -23.30 37.87
N PHE A 314 -2.17 -22.20 38.59
CA PHE A 314 -1.32 -22.21 39.77
C PHE A 314 -2.05 -21.52 40.91
N TYR A 315 -2.51 -22.35 41.84
CA TYR A 315 -2.85 -21.96 43.20
C TYR A 315 -1.67 -21.23 43.83
N LEU A 316 -1.94 -20.10 44.49
CA LEU A 316 -1.40 -19.78 45.81
C LEU A 316 -2.15 -18.58 46.40
N ASP A 317 -2.86 -18.88 47.49
CA ASP A 317 -3.40 -17.95 48.48
C ASP A 317 -2.38 -16.88 48.88
N TYR A 318 -2.83 -15.62 49.02
CA TYR A 318 -2.59 -14.86 50.25
C TYR A 318 -3.62 -13.73 50.39
N ASN A 319 -4.48 -13.89 51.40
CA ASN A 319 -5.28 -12.84 52.02
C ASN A 319 -4.41 -11.65 52.45
N SER A 320 -4.85 -10.43 52.13
CA SER A 320 -4.90 -9.35 53.14
C SER A 320 -5.85 -8.23 52.71
N ASN A 321 -6.94 -8.14 53.47
CA ASN A 321 -7.87 -7.01 53.55
C ASN A 321 -7.14 -5.67 53.76
N VAL A 322 -7.35 -4.69 52.87
CA VAL A 322 -7.41 -3.27 53.28
C VAL A 322 -8.45 -2.57 52.39
N LYS A 323 -9.52 -2.06 53.02
CA LYS A 323 -10.55 -1.20 52.39
C LYS A 323 -10.01 0.24 52.21
N PRO A 324 -10.51 0.99 51.22
CA PRO A 324 -10.03 2.32 50.89
C PRO A 324 -10.56 3.36 51.89
N THR A 325 -9.70 4.28 52.29
CA THR A 325 -10.11 5.52 52.97
C THR A 325 -9.99 6.67 51.99
N LEU A 326 -11.12 7.34 51.77
CA LEU A 326 -11.26 8.64 51.12
C LEU A 326 -10.37 9.69 51.81
N ILE A 327 -9.74 10.56 51.02
CA ILE A 327 -9.85 12.03 51.04
C ILE A 327 -9.54 12.52 49.63
#